data_AF-A0A8E0UWG2-F1
#
_entry.id   AF-A0A8E0UWG2-F1
#
_cell.length_a   1.000
_cell.length_b   1.000
_cell.length_c   1.000
_cell.angle_alpha   90.00
_cell.angle_beta   90.00
_cell.angle_gamma   90.00
#
_symmetry.space_group_name_H-M   'P 1'
#
loop_
_entity.id
_entity.type
_entity.pdbx_description
1 polymer ?
#
loop_
_entity_poly.entity_id
_entity_poly.type
_entity_poly.pdbx_seq_one_letter_code
_entity_poly.pdbx_strand_id
1 'polypeptide(L)'
;MSPAQITVWTEFQVPHGEELNITEWNQLFQPLVQAAGHVESVWARILERPDIVLLASLWKTASALRGFTASLSAQLHWESLAARAIVPLGSHEFDPRGHIPVWFDYLRSSYVQLFWVYLPAPVTRDKQSEILQLPGIVPAAFGPGVPRTMLFQKRRPMQIWAHETETLHGKEVQLMLWPHFWQSAEKAKIYRDFHIDIIVHHVVVGRRTITEDFQAKLEALGPTEWREGHCGSSGGGGGSGSGSGSSEGDNEDCSTQTARVCSTACIAGSGCDFACSTTTGCSETPSSSKTVGTPPPGVGVTLEQWPVMTDNPAAFESIASSLDSVLSSLYGPLTVFDETTTEPTTTTTSPATVTSDGPHFWVYAYWEADCSGMSDKTEWFGSRSIGLCYLDW
;
A
#
# COMPACT_ATOMS: atom_id res chain seq x y z
N MET A 1 20.93 2.49 1.80
CA MET A 1 19.70 2.89 2.54
C MET A 1 18.75 3.51 1.54
N SER A 2 17.56 2.94 1.33
CA SER A 2 16.54 3.58 0.49
C SER A 2 16.08 4.88 1.16
N PRO A 3 15.89 5.98 0.40
CA PRO A 3 15.50 7.25 1.00
C PRO A 3 14.11 7.16 1.64
N ALA A 4 13.90 7.95 2.71
CA ALA A 4 12.64 7.97 3.44
C ALA A 4 11.51 8.51 2.54
N GLN A 5 10.48 7.69 2.34
CA GLN A 5 9.27 8.10 1.62
C GLN A 5 8.40 8.97 2.52
N ILE A 6 7.59 9.84 1.92
CA ILE A 6 6.67 10.73 2.64
C ILE A 6 5.27 10.54 2.11
N THR A 7 4.28 10.56 3.00
CA THR A 7 2.87 10.60 2.60
C THR A 7 2.30 11.97 2.92
N VAL A 8 1.58 12.55 1.97
CA VAL A 8 0.85 13.81 2.15
C VAL A 8 -0.64 13.51 2.11
N TRP A 9 -1.38 13.95 3.13
CA TRP A 9 -2.83 13.90 3.11
C TRP A 9 -3.38 15.31 2.93
N THR A 10 -4.16 15.49 1.87
CA THR A 10 -4.80 16.76 1.53
C THR A 10 -6.31 16.61 1.65
N GLU A 11 -6.95 17.52 2.38
CA GLU A 11 -8.40 17.66 2.43
C GLU A 11 -8.85 18.67 1.38
N PHE A 12 -9.86 18.32 0.60
CA PHE A 12 -10.50 19.16 -0.39
C PHE A 12 -11.97 19.36 -0.08
N GLN A 13 -12.42 20.60 -0.16
CA GLN A 13 -13.83 20.95 -0.23
C GLN A 13 -14.27 20.94 -1.70
N VAL A 14 -15.28 20.15 -2.01
CA VAL A 14 -15.92 20.05 -3.32
C VAL A 14 -17.25 20.81 -3.26
N PRO A 15 -17.62 21.57 -4.32
CA PRO A 15 -18.92 22.24 -4.39
C PRO A 15 -20.09 21.27 -4.21
N HIS A 16 -21.14 21.76 -3.54
CA HIS A 16 -22.35 20.96 -3.34
C HIS A 16 -23.00 20.59 -4.69
N GLY A 17 -23.34 19.31 -4.84
CA GLY A 17 -23.92 18.77 -6.08
C GLY A 17 -22.90 18.43 -7.18
N GLU A 18 -21.60 18.67 -6.96
CA GLU A 18 -20.56 18.25 -7.90
C GLU A 18 -20.13 16.80 -7.65
N GLU A 19 -20.66 15.91 -8.49
CA GLU A 19 -20.31 14.49 -8.52
C GLU A 19 -19.32 14.21 -9.64
N LEU A 20 -18.04 14.42 -9.35
CA LEU A 20 -16.97 13.99 -10.23
C LEU A 20 -16.87 12.46 -10.25
N ASN A 21 -16.87 11.89 -11.45
CA ASN A 21 -16.57 10.47 -11.64
C ASN A 21 -15.06 10.19 -11.56
N ILE A 22 -14.68 8.91 -11.59
CA ILE A 22 -13.27 8.50 -11.45
C ILE A 22 -12.38 9.05 -12.56
N THR A 23 -12.89 9.13 -13.79
CA THR A 23 -12.14 9.68 -14.93
C THR A 23 -11.87 11.17 -14.73
N GLU A 24 -12.85 11.93 -14.25
CA GLU A 24 -12.68 13.36 -13.96
C GLU A 24 -11.66 13.59 -12.82
N TRP A 25 -11.75 12.84 -11.73
CA TRP A 25 -10.74 12.91 -10.66
C TRP A 25 -9.33 12.56 -11.16
N ASN A 26 -9.21 11.49 -11.95
CA ASN A 26 -7.92 11.08 -12.50
C ASN A 26 -7.34 12.13 -13.44
N GLN A 27 -8.16 12.89 -14.15
CA GLN A 27 -7.74 14.02 -14.98
C GLN A 27 -7.23 15.19 -14.11
N LEU A 28 -7.97 15.57 -13.07
CA LEU A 28 -7.56 16.64 -12.15
C LEU A 28 -6.24 16.34 -11.42
N PHE A 29 -5.99 15.06 -11.14
CA PHE A 29 -4.77 14.61 -10.46
C PHE A 29 -3.63 14.24 -11.41
N GLN A 30 -3.81 14.29 -12.75
CA GLN A 30 -2.72 13.98 -13.70
C GLN A 30 -1.42 14.74 -13.44
N PRO A 31 -1.42 16.07 -13.21
CA PRO A 31 -0.16 16.78 -13.02
C PRO A 31 0.60 16.33 -11.77
N LEU A 32 -0.11 15.88 -10.73
CA LEU A 32 0.46 15.32 -9.52
C LEU A 32 1.02 13.91 -9.77
N VAL A 33 0.27 13.05 -10.46
CA VAL A 33 0.67 11.65 -10.74
C VAL A 33 1.86 11.59 -11.70
N GLN A 34 2.01 12.56 -12.60
CA GLN A 34 3.13 12.64 -13.52
C GLN A 34 4.36 13.35 -12.92
N ALA A 35 4.28 13.83 -11.68
CA ALA A 35 5.37 14.57 -11.05
C ALA A 35 6.58 13.66 -10.76
N ALA A 36 7.78 14.19 -10.97
CA ALA A 36 9.00 13.45 -10.68
C ALA A 36 9.09 13.08 -9.19
N GLY A 37 9.26 11.78 -8.91
CA GLY A 37 9.36 11.25 -7.55
C GLY A 37 8.03 11.03 -6.84
N HIS A 38 6.90 11.30 -7.50
CA HIS A 38 5.61 10.69 -7.12
C HIS A 38 5.71 9.16 -7.22
N VAL A 39 5.03 8.47 -6.31
CA VAL A 39 4.95 7.00 -6.28
C VAL A 39 3.53 6.55 -6.53
N GLU A 40 2.59 7.05 -5.73
CA GLU A 40 1.19 6.63 -5.81
C GLU A 40 0.27 7.70 -5.22
N SER A 41 -1.02 7.66 -5.58
CA SER A 41 -2.06 8.42 -4.88
C SER A 41 -3.36 7.66 -4.84
N VAL A 42 -4.08 7.82 -3.74
CA VAL A 42 -5.43 7.31 -3.54
C VAL A 42 -6.29 8.44 -3.01
N TRP A 43 -7.56 8.44 -3.40
CA TRP A 43 -8.51 9.44 -2.93
C TRP A 43 -9.83 8.76 -2.60
N ALA A 44 -10.58 9.40 -1.71
CA ALA A 44 -11.92 8.97 -1.35
C ALA A 44 -12.74 10.15 -0.81
N ARG A 45 -14.06 10.08 -0.95
CA ARG A 45 -14.98 10.97 -0.25
C ARG A 45 -15.19 10.48 1.18
N ILE A 46 -15.31 11.42 2.11
CA ILE A 46 -15.73 11.12 3.49
C ILE A 46 -17.25 10.89 3.48
N LEU A 47 -17.71 9.75 3.98
CA LEU A 47 -19.13 9.37 3.92
C LEU A 47 -20.02 10.33 4.71
N GLU A 48 -19.55 10.79 5.87
CA GLU A 48 -20.27 11.69 6.76
C GLU A 48 -20.27 13.14 6.24
N ARG A 49 -19.33 13.48 5.36
CA ARG A 49 -19.13 14.81 4.77
C ARG A 49 -18.84 14.64 3.27
N PRO A 50 -19.85 14.35 2.43
CA PRO A 50 -19.66 13.99 1.03
C PRO A 50 -19.08 15.13 0.17
N ASP A 51 -19.15 16.35 0.69
CA ASP A 51 -18.52 17.56 0.18
C ASP A 51 -17.01 17.62 0.46
N ILE A 52 -16.47 16.68 1.24
CA ILE A 52 -15.03 16.56 1.52
C ILE A 52 -14.43 15.35 0.80
N VAL A 53 -13.31 15.59 0.10
CA VAL A 53 -12.47 14.56 -0.50
C VAL A 53 -11.10 14.56 0.17
N LEU A 54 -10.64 13.36 0.53
CA LEU A 54 -9.29 13.12 1.01
C LEU A 54 -8.44 12.59 -0.14
N LEU A 55 -7.27 13.18 -0.34
CA LEU A 55 -6.22 12.68 -1.22
C LEU A 55 -5.00 12.31 -0.38
N ALA A 56 -4.62 11.05 -0.38
CA ALA A 56 -3.32 10.60 0.12
C ALA A 56 -2.36 10.43 -1.06
N SER A 57 -1.20 11.08 -1.01
CA SER A 57 -0.16 10.96 -2.03
C SER A 57 1.17 10.50 -1.43
N LEU A 58 1.79 9.51 -2.06
CA LEU A 58 3.05 8.90 -1.65
C LEU A 58 4.19 9.41 -2.54
N TRP A 59 5.26 9.86 -1.91
CA TRP A 59 6.43 10.47 -2.55
C TRP A 59 7.71 9.73 -2.16
N LYS A 60 8.64 9.59 -3.11
CA LYS A 60 9.93 8.93 -2.88
C LYS A 60 10.76 9.64 -1.82
N THR A 61 10.71 10.97 -1.78
CA THR A 61 11.49 11.82 -0.88
C THR A 61 10.76 13.13 -0.57
N ALA A 62 11.13 13.78 0.53
CA ALA A 62 10.74 15.17 0.81
C ALA A 62 11.16 16.14 -0.31
N SER A 63 12.37 15.95 -0.85
CA SER A 63 12.89 16.81 -1.92
C SER A 63 12.08 16.70 -3.21
N ALA A 64 11.56 15.53 -3.54
CA ALA A 64 10.67 15.35 -4.70
C ALA A 64 9.34 16.09 -4.50
N LEU A 65 8.72 15.94 -3.32
CA LEU A 65 7.51 16.68 -2.96
C LEU A 65 7.73 18.20 -3.04
N ARG A 66 8.83 18.70 -2.48
CA ARG A 66 9.20 20.12 -2.53
C ARG A 66 9.45 20.58 -3.96
N GLY A 67 10.12 19.77 -4.77
CA GLY A 67 10.35 20.02 -6.19
C GLY A 67 9.05 20.11 -6.99
N PHE A 68 8.09 19.21 -6.74
CA PHE A 68 6.75 19.31 -7.31
C PHE A 68 6.05 20.60 -6.87
N THR A 69 6.04 20.89 -5.57
CA THR A 69 5.36 22.07 -4.99
C THR A 69 5.85 23.38 -5.63
N ALA A 70 7.14 23.47 -5.96
CA ALA A 70 7.74 24.62 -6.61
C ALA A 70 7.63 24.63 -8.16
N SER A 71 7.01 23.60 -8.75
CA SER A 71 6.93 23.42 -10.21
C SER A 71 5.68 24.04 -10.83
N LEU A 72 5.76 24.31 -12.14
CA LEU A 72 4.60 24.71 -12.93
C LEU A 72 3.49 23.64 -12.93
N SER A 73 3.85 22.35 -12.81
CA SER A 73 2.88 21.26 -12.72
C SER A 73 2.03 21.34 -11.45
N ALA A 74 2.61 21.75 -10.32
CA ALA A 74 1.82 22.01 -9.11
C ALA A 74 0.92 23.22 -9.29
N GLN A 75 1.40 24.29 -9.91
CA GLN A 75 0.54 25.44 -10.24
C GLN A 75 -0.66 25.01 -11.09
N LEU A 76 -0.42 24.27 -12.18
CA LEU A 76 -1.49 23.75 -13.05
C LEU A 76 -2.45 22.81 -12.30
N HIS A 77 -1.94 21.98 -11.39
CA HIS A 77 -2.76 21.12 -10.53
C HIS A 77 -3.72 21.95 -9.68
N TRP A 78 -3.23 22.96 -8.97
CA TRP A 78 -4.06 23.82 -8.12
C TRP A 78 -5.03 24.68 -8.94
N GLU A 79 -4.60 25.21 -10.09
CA GLU A 79 -5.46 25.96 -11.00
C GLU A 79 -6.59 25.09 -11.58
N SER A 80 -6.31 23.84 -11.91
CA SER A 80 -7.32 22.89 -12.43
C SER A 80 -8.38 22.57 -11.37
N LEU A 81 -7.97 22.41 -10.10
CA LEU A 81 -8.89 22.23 -8.98
C LEU A 81 -9.73 23.50 -8.74
N ALA A 82 -9.08 24.66 -8.73
CA ALA A 82 -9.75 25.94 -8.55
C ALA A 82 -10.75 26.25 -9.68
N ALA A 83 -10.46 25.85 -10.92
CA ALA A 83 -11.39 25.99 -12.05
C ALA A 83 -12.70 25.20 -11.89
N ARG A 84 -12.69 24.17 -11.03
CA ARG A 84 -13.87 23.40 -10.60
C ARG A 84 -14.39 23.85 -9.23
N ALA A 85 -13.93 25.01 -8.73
CA ALA A 85 -14.25 25.50 -7.39
C ALA A 85 -13.95 24.50 -6.26
N ILE A 86 -12.99 23.59 -6.48
CA ILE A 86 -12.49 22.67 -5.46
C ILE A 86 -11.42 23.41 -4.65
N VAL A 87 -11.62 23.50 -3.33
CA VAL A 87 -10.78 24.31 -2.45
C VAL A 87 -9.97 23.39 -1.53
N PRO A 88 -8.63 23.49 -1.48
CA PRO A 88 -7.85 22.78 -0.47
C PRO A 88 -8.14 23.37 0.92
N LEU A 89 -8.51 22.52 1.87
CA LEU A 89 -8.77 22.89 3.25
C LEU A 89 -7.52 22.78 4.13
N GLY A 90 -6.69 21.79 3.86
CA GLY A 90 -5.49 21.50 4.63
C GLY A 90 -4.65 20.42 3.96
N SER A 91 -3.34 20.45 4.20
CA SER A 91 -2.41 19.45 3.73
C SER A 91 -1.41 19.15 4.83
N HIS A 92 -1.22 17.88 5.13
CA HIS A 92 -0.34 17.43 6.21
C HIS A 92 0.65 16.41 5.69
N GLU A 93 1.91 16.63 5.99
CA GLU A 93 2.99 15.70 5.68
C GLU A 93 3.17 14.73 6.84
N PHE A 94 3.31 13.44 6.50
CA PHE A 94 3.49 12.37 7.45
C PHE A 94 4.76 11.62 7.11
N ASP A 95 5.53 11.31 8.16
CA ASP A 95 6.65 10.37 8.09
C ASP A 95 6.16 9.01 8.60
N PRO A 96 5.85 8.05 7.71
CA PRO A 96 5.46 6.73 8.13
C PRO A 96 6.74 5.96 8.44
N ARG A 97 7.27 6.13 9.66
CA ARG A 97 8.47 5.44 10.12
C ARG A 97 8.41 3.93 9.80
N GLY A 98 9.22 3.50 8.83
CA GLY A 98 9.63 2.11 8.63
C GLY A 98 8.78 1.17 7.76
N HIS A 99 7.56 1.50 7.29
CA HIS A 99 6.69 0.48 6.64
C HIS A 99 5.85 0.94 5.44
N ILE A 100 6.34 1.94 4.70
CA ILE A 100 5.54 2.77 3.80
C ILE A 100 4.91 2.05 2.60
N PRO A 101 5.61 1.16 1.86
CA PRO A 101 4.96 0.54 0.69
C PRO A 101 3.78 -0.33 1.11
N VAL A 102 3.94 -1.04 2.24
CA VAL A 102 3.00 -2.11 2.60
C VAL A 102 1.67 -1.55 3.09
N TRP A 103 1.62 -0.39 3.75
CA TRP A 103 0.35 0.11 4.30
C TRP A 103 -0.50 0.87 3.28
N PHE A 104 0.12 1.50 2.28
CA PHE A 104 -0.58 2.28 1.25
C PHE A 104 -1.51 1.39 0.40
N ASP A 105 -1.11 0.14 0.11
CA ASP A 105 -1.96 -0.85 -0.56
C ASP A 105 -3.28 -1.15 0.19
N TYR A 106 -3.27 -1.02 1.52
CA TYR A 106 -4.47 -1.21 2.32
C TYR A 106 -5.40 -0.01 2.24
N LEU A 107 -4.90 1.22 2.01
CA LEU A 107 -5.79 2.36 1.76
C LEU A 107 -6.65 2.13 0.51
N ARG A 108 -6.06 1.57 -0.55
CA ARG A 108 -6.74 1.33 -1.83
C ARG A 108 -7.83 0.25 -1.72
N SER A 109 -7.53 -0.78 -0.94
CA SER A 109 -8.33 -2.00 -0.92
C SER A 109 -9.25 -2.12 0.29
N SER A 110 -9.11 -1.31 1.35
CA SER A 110 -9.96 -1.37 2.54
C SER A 110 -11.12 -0.38 2.53
N TYR A 111 -12.14 -0.71 3.33
CA TYR A 111 -12.97 0.31 3.94
C TYR A 111 -12.19 0.95 5.08
N VAL A 112 -11.90 2.25 4.98
CA VAL A 112 -11.03 2.95 5.93
C VAL A 112 -11.88 3.74 6.91
N GLN A 113 -11.73 3.44 8.19
CA GLN A 113 -12.20 4.31 9.27
C GLN A 113 -11.00 5.11 9.76
N LEU A 114 -11.06 6.43 9.65
CA LEU A 114 -9.95 7.33 9.93
C LEU A 114 -10.29 8.19 11.14
N PHE A 115 -9.42 8.15 12.15
CA PHE A 115 -9.46 9.11 13.24
C PHE A 115 -8.39 10.17 13.04
N TRP A 116 -8.79 11.43 13.13
CA TRP A 116 -7.90 12.58 13.26
C TRP A 116 -7.84 12.92 14.74
N VAL A 117 -6.65 12.84 15.34
CA VAL A 117 -6.46 13.07 16.77
C VAL A 117 -5.49 14.23 16.95
N TYR A 118 -5.97 15.32 17.53
CA TYR A 118 -5.20 16.53 17.78
C TYR A 118 -4.75 16.54 19.24
N LEU A 119 -3.46 16.31 19.47
CA LEU A 119 -2.88 16.25 20.82
C LEU A 119 -2.17 17.56 21.15
N PRO A 120 -2.16 18.02 22.42
CA PRO A 120 -1.37 19.19 22.81
C PRO A 120 0.12 19.02 22.43
N ALA A 121 0.69 20.04 21.79
CA ALA A 121 2.11 20.07 21.46
C ALA A 121 2.93 20.74 22.59
N PRO A 122 4.19 20.32 22.80
CA PRO A 122 4.84 19.17 22.19
C PRO A 122 4.38 17.84 22.83
N VAL A 123 4.23 16.78 22.02
CA VAL A 123 3.92 15.44 22.55
C VAL A 123 5.21 14.83 23.12
N THR A 124 5.27 14.67 24.44
CA THR A 124 6.43 14.09 25.12
C THR A 124 6.65 12.62 24.74
N ARG A 125 7.87 12.09 24.91
CA ARG A 125 8.15 10.66 24.63
C ARG A 125 7.32 9.71 25.49
N ASP A 126 7.09 10.07 26.75
CA ASP A 126 6.26 9.28 27.65
C ASP A 126 4.81 9.25 27.14
N LYS A 127 4.31 10.41 26.67
CA LYS A 127 2.98 10.48 26.08
C LYS A 127 2.88 9.71 24.77
N GLN A 128 3.88 9.79 23.89
CA GLN A 128 3.94 8.94 22.69
C GLN A 128 3.93 7.46 23.05
N SER A 129 4.66 7.07 24.08
CA SER A 129 4.71 5.68 24.55
C SER A 129 3.36 5.22 25.09
N GLU A 130 2.67 6.06 25.87
CA GLU A 130 1.31 5.81 26.35
C GLU A 130 0.32 5.64 25.19
N ILE A 131 0.39 6.52 24.18
CA ILE A 131 -0.48 6.46 22.99
C ILE A 131 -0.22 5.18 22.18
N LEU A 132 1.05 4.77 22.05
CA LEU A 132 1.42 3.53 21.36
C LEU A 132 0.88 2.27 22.06
N GLN A 133 0.58 2.33 23.37
CA GLN A 133 -0.05 1.21 24.09
C GLN A 133 -1.54 1.05 23.75
N LEU A 134 -2.18 2.05 23.16
CA LEU A 134 -3.56 1.93 22.69
C LEU A 134 -3.53 1.37 21.26
N PRO A 135 -3.95 0.12 21.01
CA PRO A 135 -3.76 -0.54 19.70
C PRO A 135 -4.78 -0.11 18.64
N GLY A 136 -5.76 0.72 19.00
CA GLY A 136 -6.92 1.03 18.16
C GLY A 136 -8.04 0.02 18.35
N ILE A 137 -9.02 0.05 17.46
CA ILE A 137 -10.08 -0.95 17.37
C ILE A 137 -9.51 -2.17 16.64
N VAL A 138 -9.14 -3.21 17.38
CA VAL A 138 -8.53 -4.43 16.83
C VAL A 138 -9.39 -5.65 17.17
N PRO A 139 -9.88 -6.39 16.15
CA PRO A 139 -10.45 -7.73 16.29
C PRO A 139 -9.49 -8.68 17.00
N ALA A 140 -10.03 -9.52 17.90
CA ALA A 140 -9.28 -10.64 18.45
C ALA A 140 -8.67 -11.45 17.29
N ALA A 141 -7.40 -11.84 17.45
CA ALA A 141 -6.74 -12.66 16.44
C ALA A 141 -7.49 -13.98 16.29
N PHE A 142 -7.88 -14.30 15.07
CA PHE A 142 -8.37 -15.64 14.76
C PHE A 142 -7.19 -16.61 14.83
N GLY A 143 -7.46 -17.83 15.29
CA GLY A 143 -6.45 -18.89 15.33
C GLY A 143 -5.90 -19.22 13.94
N PRO A 144 -4.79 -19.98 13.86
CA PRO A 144 -4.21 -20.41 12.60
C PRO A 144 -5.25 -21.16 11.74
N GLY A 145 -5.19 -20.96 10.42
CA GLY A 145 -6.06 -21.65 9.45
C GLY A 145 -7.40 -20.96 9.14
N VAL A 146 -7.74 -19.84 9.80
CA VAL A 146 -8.96 -19.09 9.45
C VAL A 146 -8.76 -18.35 8.12
N PRO A 147 -9.64 -18.54 7.13
CA PRO A 147 -9.54 -17.86 5.84
C PRO A 147 -9.48 -16.34 6.00
N ARG A 148 -8.64 -15.66 5.18
CA ARG A 148 -8.53 -14.19 5.19
C ARG A 148 -9.88 -13.48 4.98
N THR A 149 -10.79 -14.11 4.23
CA THR A 149 -12.15 -13.62 3.97
C THR A 149 -13.03 -13.59 5.21
N MET A 150 -12.69 -14.34 6.28
CA MET A 150 -13.42 -14.31 7.55
C MET A 150 -12.93 -13.21 8.49
N LEU A 151 -11.69 -12.73 8.32
CA LEU A 151 -11.14 -11.63 9.13
C LEU A 151 -11.99 -10.36 9.02
N PHE A 152 -12.09 -9.58 10.09
CA PHE A 152 -12.80 -8.28 10.06
C PHE A 152 -11.96 -7.17 9.43
N GLN A 153 -10.64 -7.22 9.61
CA GLN A 153 -9.69 -6.23 9.12
C GLN A 153 -8.73 -6.84 8.10
N LYS A 154 -8.29 -6.03 7.14
CA LYS A 154 -7.19 -6.38 6.22
C LYS A 154 -5.82 -6.13 6.86
N ARG A 155 -5.72 -5.12 7.73
CA ARG A 155 -4.52 -4.75 8.48
C ARG A 155 -4.89 -4.17 9.83
N ARG A 156 -3.98 -4.33 10.81
CA ARG A 156 -4.08 -3.63 12.09
C ARG A 156 -4.07 -2.11 11.89
N PRO A 157 -4.74 -1.34 12.77
CA PRO A 157 -4.69 0.12 12.74
C PRO A 157 -3.27 0.64 12.83
N MET A 158 -3.02 1.81 12.24
CA MET A 158 -1.70 2.43 12.24
C MET A 158 -1.79 3.85 12.77
N GLN A 159 -0.85 4.23 13.64
CA GLN A 159 -0.69 5.60 14.12
C GLN A 159 0.34 6.31 13.25
N ILE A 160 -0.05 7.38 12.58
CA ILE A 160 0.78 8.13 11.65
C ILE A 160 0.82 9.58 12.14
N TRP A 161 2.02 10.09 12.39
CA TRP A 161 2.21 11.41 12.98
C TRP A 161 2.52 12.44 11.90
N ALA A 162 1.82 13.58 11.95
CA ALA A 162 2.17 14.71 11.12
C ALA A 162 3.57 15.21 11.47
N HIS A 163 4.30 15.72 10.49
CA HIS A 163 5.64 16.24 10.68
C HIS A 163 5.63 17.57 11.44
N GLU A 164 4.68 18.44 11.10
CA GLU A 164 4.54 19.79 11.63
C GLU A 164 3.45 19.85 12.69
N THR A 165 3.58 20.79 13.63
CA THR A 165 2.52 21.19 14.55
C THR A 165 1.62 22.23 13.88
N GLU A 166 0.39 22.37 14.36
CA GLU A 166 -0.56 23.37 13.88
C GLU A 166 -1.28 24.05 15.03
N THR A 167 -2.00 25.15 14.75
CA THR A 167 -2.77 25.86 15.75
C THR A 167 -4.25 25.51 15.64
N LEU A 168 -4.82 24.89 16.66
CA LEU A 168 -6.23 24.56 16.76
C LEU A 168 -6.85 25.24 17.98
N HIS A 169 -7.91 26.05 17.77
CA HIS A 169 -8.55 26.86 18.81
C HIS A 169 -7.56 27.72 19.63
N GLY A 170 -6.54 28.26 18.97
CA GLY A 170 -5.49 29.07 19.60
C GLY A 170 -4.47 28.27 20.44
N LYS A 171 -4.51 26.94 20.39
CA LYS A 171 -3.53 26.06 21.03
C LYS A 171 -2.67 25.36 19.99
N GLU A 172 -1.38 25.23 20.27
CA GLU A 172 -0.49 24.42 19.45
C GLU A 172 -0.78 22.93 19.67
N VAL A 173 -1.00 22.21 18.58
CA VAL A 173 -1.34 20.79 18.59
C VAL A 173 -0.49 20.02 17.60
N GLN A 174 -0.30 18.74 17.88
CA GLN A 174 0.30 17.76 16.98
C GLN A 174 -0.79 16.82 16.47
N LEU A 175 -0.94 16.74 15.16
CA LEU A 175 -1.87 15.83 14.52
C LEU A 175 -1.31 14.40 14.45
N MET A 176 -2.15 13.43 14.81
CA MET A 176 -1.97 12.02 14.53
C MET A 176 -3.16 11.50 13.73
N LEU A 177 -2.90 10.89 12.57
CA LEU A 177 -3.87 10.09 11.83
C LEU A 177 -3.85 8.66 12.32
N TRP A 178 -5.04 8.06 12.45
CA TRP A 178 -5.18 6.69 12.90
C TRP A 178 -6.14 5.88 12.02
N PRO A 179 -5.69 5.50 10.80
CA PRO A 179 -6.47 4.65 9.91
C PRO A 179 -6.67 3.23 10.48
N HIS A 180 -7.90 2.75 10.36
CA HIS A 180 -8.34 1.38 10.62
C HIS A 180 -8.80 0.76 9.30
N PHE A 181 -8.20 -0.38 8.94
CA PHE A 181 -8.32 -0.98 7.61
C PHE A 181 -9.27 -2.17 7.62
N TRP A 182 -10.56 -1.91 7.43
CA TRP A 182 -11.59 -2.93 7.45
C TRP A 182 -11.70 -3.66 6.11
N GLN A 183 -12.20 -4.89 6.13
CA GLN A 183 -12.54 -5.63 4.90
C GLN A 183 -13.71 -4.97 4.16
N SER A 184 -14.73 -4.54 4.90
CA SER A 184 -15.92 -3.86 4.35
C SER A 184 -16.59 -2.98 5.43
N ALA A 185 -17.53 -2.13 5.00
CA ALA A 185 -18.32 -1.30 5.91
C ALA A 185 -19.17 -2.14 6.88
N GLU A 186 -19.74 -3.24 6.40
CA GLU A 186 -20.56 -4.16 7.20
C GLU A 186 -19.73 -4.81 8.29
N LYS A 187 -18.52 -5.27 7.97
CA LYS A 187 -17.61 -5.86 8.96
C LYS A 187 -17.15 -4.86 9.99
N ALA A 188 -16.86 -3.62 9.57
CA ALA A 188 -16.53 -2.53 10.48
C ALA A 188 -17.67 -2.32 11.47
N LYS A 189 -18.90 -2.18 10.96
CA LYS A 189 -20.11 -1.97 11.77
C LYS A 189 -20.36 -3.12 12.76
N ILE A 190 -20.40 -4.37 12.28
CA ILE A 190 -20.66 -5.54 13.13
C ILE A 190 -19.70 -5.60 14.32
N TYR A 191 -18.40 -5.40 14.06
CA TYR A 191 -17.41 -5.47 15.13
C TYR A 191 -17.50 -4.27 16.07
N ARG A 192 -17.64 -3.05 15.52
CA ARG A 192 -17.72 -1.80 16.28
C ARG A 192 -18.88 -1.74 17.26
N ASP A 193 -20.03 -2.27 16.84
CA ASP A 193 -21.28 -2.25 17.60
C ASP A 193 -21.39 -3.45 18.56
N PHE A 194 -20.41 -4.38 18.51
CA PHE A 194 -20.34 -5.50 19.43
C PHE A 194 -20.14 -4.99 20.86
N HIS A 195 -20.94 -5.50 21.79
CA HIS A 195 -20.88 -5.09 23.18
C HIS A 195 -19.91 -5.97 23.97
N ILE A 196 -19.03 -5.32 24.73
CA ILE A 196 -18.08 -5.96 25.62
C ILE A 196 -18.37 -5.58 27.07
N ASP A 197 -18.06 -6.51 27.98
CA ASP A 197 -18.12 -6.27 29.41
C ASP A 197 -16.86 -5.52 29.86
N ILE A 198 -17.04 -4.46 30.64
CA ILE A 198 -15.94 -3.72 31.27
C ILE A 198 -15.60 -4.44 32.57
N ILE A 199 -14.41 -5.02 32.64
CA ILE A 199 -13.97 -5.79 33.82
C ILE A 199 -12.92 -4.98 34.57
N VAL A 200 -13.18 -4.71 35.85
CA VAL A 200 -12.24 -4.05 36.78
C VAL A 200 -12.05 -4.97 37.99
N HIS A 201 -10.80 -5.34 38.28
CA HIS A 201 -10.48 -6.29 39.36
C HIS A 201 -11.33 -7.57 39.33
N HIS A 202 -11.51 -8.16 38.14
CA HIS A 202 -12.33 -9.36 37.90
C HIS A 202 -13.85 -9.20 38.12
N VAL A 203 -14.34 -7.96 38.29
CA VAL A 203 -15.78 -7.67 38.40
C VAL A 203 -16.25 -6.94 37.16
N VAL A 204 -17.38 -7.37 36.59
CA VAL A 204 -18.05 -6.64 35.50
C VAL A 204 -18.68 -5.38 36.09
N VAL A 205 -18.15 -4.22 35.73
CA VAL A 205 -18.60 -2.91 36.22
C VAL A 205 -19.51 -2.17 35.24
N GLY A 206 -19.64 -2.68 34.02
CA GLY A 206 -20.49 -2.10 33.00
C GLY A 206 -20.39 -2.84 31.67
N ARG A 207 -21.15 -2.37 30.69
CA ARG A 207 -21.15 -2.89 29.33
C ARG A 207 -21.13 -1.71 28.37
N ARG A 208 -20.31 -1.80 27.33
CA ARG A 208 -20.22 -0.78 26.28
C ARG A 208 -19.87 -1.43 24.94
N THR A 209 -20.16 -0.76 23.86
CA THR A 209 -19.69 -1.16 22.53
C THR A 209 -18.17 -1.04 22.44
N ILE A 210 -17.56 -1.76 21.49
CA ILE A 210 -16.13 -1.63 21.21
C ILE A 210 -15.76 -0.20 20.81
N THR A 211 -16.64 0.49 20.08
CA THR A 211 -16.43 1.89 19.71
C THR A 211 -16.43 2.80 20.94
N GLU A 212 -17.41 2.68 21.83
CA GLU A 212 -17.47 3.47 23.07
C GLU A 212 -16.27 3.19 23.99
N ASP A 213 -15.80 1.94 24.03
CA ASP A 213 -14.59 1.57 24.78
C ASP A 213 -13.34 2.26 24.23
N PHE A 214 -13.19 2.24 22.91
CA PHE A 214 -12.08 2.91 22.24
C PHE A 214 -12.14 4.43 22.42
N GLN A 215 -13.31 5.05 22.24
CA GLN A 215 -13.49 6.49 22.41
C GLN A 215 -13.16 6.93 23.84
N ALA A 216 -13.64 6.22 24.86
CA ALA A 216 -13.32 6.54 26.25
C ALA A 216 -11.80 6.41 26.54
N LYS A 217 -11.13 5.40 25.96
CA LYS A 217 -9.67 5.26 26.06
C LYS A 217 -8.93 6.37 25.32
N LEU A 218 -9.43 6.79 24.16
CA LEU A 218 -8.88 7.89 23.38
C LEU A 218 -9.03 9.23 24.13
N GLU A 219 -10.18 9.50 24.72
CA GLU A 219 -10.44 10.68 25.54
C GLU A 219 -9.56 10.72 26.79
N ALA A 220 -9.30 9.57 27.41
CA ALA A 220 -8.38 9.46 28.54
C ALA A 220 -6.93 9.86 28.17
N LEU A 221 -6.55 9.81 26.89
CA LEU A 221 -5.26 10.33 26.43
C LEU A 221 -5.19 11.86 26.45
N GLY A 222 -6.32 12.55 26.63
CA GLY A 222 -6.40 14.01 26.68
C GLY A 222 -6.11 14.72 25.35
N PRO A 223 -6.69 14.28 24.21
CA PRO A 223 -6.64 15.07 22.98
C PRO A 223 -7.36 16.41 23.17
N THR A 224 -6.90 17.45 22.48
CA THR A 224 -7.60 18.73 22.39
C THR A 224 -8.90 18.55 21.62
N GLU A 225 -8.86 17.77 20.55
CA GLU A 225 -10.00 17.42 19.71
C GLU A 225 -9.70 16.10 19.00
N TRP A 226 -10.74 15.34 18.66
CA TRP A 226 -10.62 14.28 17.67
C TRP A 226 -11.89 14.21 16.83
N ARG A 227 -11.76 13.73 15.59
CA ARG A 227 -12.88 13.49 14.69
C ARG A 227 -12.71 12.16 13.97
N GLU A 228 -13.83 11.54 13.67
CA GLU A 228 -13.92 10.30 12.91
C GLU A 228 -14.44 10.60 11.51
N GLY A 229 -13.92 9.90 10.50
CA GLY A 229 -14.49 9.88 9.16
C GLY A 229 -14.31 8.52 8.52
N HIS A 230 -15.25 8.15 7.65
CA HIS A 230 -15.21 6.89 6.94
C HIS A 230 -15.02 7.11 5.45
N CYS A 231 -14.17 6.29 4.85
CA CYS A 231 -13.90 6.29 3.43
C CYS A 231 -14.19 4.89 2.88
N GLY A 232 -15.14 4.81 1.94
CA GLY A 232 -15.34 3.62 1.14
C GLY A 232 -14.26 3.52 0.06
N SER A 233 -13.89 2.29 -0.32
CA SER A 233 -13.16 2.08 -1.57
C SER A 233 -14.12 2.40 -2.71
N SER A 234 -14.13 3.66 -3.16
CA SER A 234 -14.83 4.07 -4.38
C SER A 234 -14.00 3.65 -5.59
N GLY A 235 -13.81 2.33 -5.76
CA GLY A 235 -13.62 1.74 -7.08
C GLY A 235 -14.98 1.74 -7.77
N GLY A 236 -15.05 2.34 -8.95
CA GLY A 236 -16.28 2.70 -9.63
C GLY A 236 -17.29 1.56 -9.75
N GLY A 237 -18.51 1.83 -9.33
CA GLY A 237 -19.67 0.98 -9.57
C GLY A 237 -20.91 1.84 -9.37
N GLY A 238 -21.57 2.18 -10.47
CA GLY A 238 -22.79 2.98 -10.48
C GLY A 238 -23.88 2.34 -9.63
N GLY A 239 -24.76 3.20 -9.10
CA GLY A 239 -25.91 2.79 -8.32
C GLY A 239 -26.90 1.93 -9.11
N SER A 240 -27.63 1.13 -8.36
CA SER A 240 -29.06 0.79 -8.50
C SER A 240 -29.39 0.00 -7.23
N GLY A 241 -30.28 0.48 -6.36
CA GLY A 241 -31.71 0.47 -6.61
C GLY A 241 -32.30 -0.77 -5.92
N SER A 242 -33.02 -0.56 -4.81
CA SER A 242 -33.71 -1.61 -4.07
C SER A 242 -34.67 -2.38 -4.98
N GLY A 243 -34.52 -3.70 -5.04
CA GLY A 243 -35.45 -4.59 -5.72
C GLY A 243 -35.34 -6.00 -5.15
N SER A 244 -36.29 -6.39 -4.32
CA SER A 244 -36.47 -7.77 -3.87
C SER A 244 -36.95 -8.62 -5.06
N GLY A 245 -36.21 -9.67 -5.41
CA GLY A 245 -36.60 -10.60 -6.46
C GLY A 245 -35.66 -11.80 -6.51
N SER A 246 -36.16 -12.95 -6.07
CA SER A 246 -35.55 -14.27 -6.17
C SER A 246 -35.75 -14.87 -7.57
N SER A 247 -34.69 -15.30 -8.26
CA SER A 247 -34.73 -16.41 -9.23
C SER A 247 -33.33 -16.74 -9.79
N GLU A 248 -33.21 -17.99 -10.22
CA GLU A 248 -32.02 -18.75 -10.63
C GLU A 248 -31.39 -18.31 -11.96
N GLY A 249 -30.24 -18.94 -12.27
CA GLY A 249 -29.24 -18.58 -13.28
C GLY A 249 -29.70 -18.39 -14.72
N ASP A 250 -28.89 -17.65 -15.47
CA ASP A 250 -28.58 -17.90 -16.89
C ASP A 250 -27.28 -17.16 -17.29
N ASN A 251 -26.59 -17.73 -18.27
CA ASN A 251 -25.32 -17.29 -18.84
C ASN A 251 -25.38 -15.86 -19.41
N GLU A 252 -24.43 -14.99 -19.06
CA GLU A 252 -24.23 -13.71 -19.75
C GLU A 252 -23.18 -13.85 -20.86
N ASP A 253 -23.65 -13.61 -22.09
CA ASP A 253 -22.85 -13.35 -23.28
C ASP A 253 -21.97 -12.10 -23.11
N CYS A 254 -20.70 -12.20 -23.51
CA CYS A 254 -19.76 -11.08 -23.54
C CYS A 254 -20.26 -9.93 -24.46
N SER A 255 -20.70 -8.82 -23.87
CA SER A 255 -20.91 -7.55 -24.58
C SER A 255 -19.55 -6.93 -24.94
N THR A 256 -19.12 -7.08 -26.20
CA THR A 256 -17.93 -6.39 -26.74
C THR A 256 -18.17 -4.88 -26.81
N GLN A 257 -17.32 -4.09 -26.15
CA GLN A 257 -17.28 -2.64 -26.35
C GLN A 257 -15.97 -2.26 -27.04
N THR A 258 -16.07 -1.43 -28.07
CA THR A 258 -14.95 -0.90 -28.85
C THR A 258 -14.60 0.49 -28.33
N ALA A 259 -13.39 0.67 -27.82
CA ALA A 259 -12.88 1.98 -27.41
C ALA A 259 -11.95 2.53 -28.50
N ARG A 260 -12.19 3.77 -28.94
CA ARG A 260 -11.33 4.49 -29.88
C ARG A 260 -10.62 5.62 -29.14
N VAL A 261 -9.30 5.53 -29.08
CA VAL A 261 -8.44 6.53 -28.45
C VAL A 261 -7.69 7.26 -29.56
N CYS A 262 -7.89 8.56 -29.65
CA CYS A 262 -7.18 9.41 -30.59
C CYS A 262 -6.21 10.31 -29.84
N SER A 263 -4.97 10.38 -30.31
CA SER A 263 -3.99 11.36 -29.87
C SER A 263 -3.59 12.25 -31.05
N THR A 264 -3.35 13.52 -30.73
CA THR A 264 -2.90 14.54 -31.69
C THR A 264 -1.45 14.87 -31.39
N ALA A 265 -0.57 14.68 -32.37
CA ALA A 265 0.82 15.07 -32.28
C ALA A 265 1.03 16.31 -33.16
N CYS A 266 1.46 17.41 -32.55
CA CYS A 266 1.79 18.65 -33.25
C CYS A 266 3.30 18.84 -33.31
N ILE A 267 3.83 19.11 -34.50
CA ILE A 267 5.21 19.54 -34.67
C ILE A 267 5.20 21.03 -35.01
N ALA A 268 6.00 21.81 -34.28
CA ALA A 268 6.07 23.26 -34.47
C ALA A 268 6.52 23.58 -35.91
N GLY A 269 5.63 24.23 -36.67
CA GLY A 269 5.88 24.65 -38.05
C GLY A 269 5.40 23.70 -39.15
N SER A 270 4.86 22.50 -38.84
CA SER A 270 4.41 21.54 -39.86
C SER A 270 3.00 20.98 -39.65
N GLY A 271 2.18 21.62 -38.82
CA GLY A 271 0.81 21.18 -38.55
C GLY A 271 0.73 20.00 -37.57
N CYS A 272 -0.50 19.62 -37.23
CA CYS A 272 -0.79 18.53 -36.30
C CYS A 272 -1.42 17.35 -37.06
N ASP A 273 -0.92 16.15 -36.81
CA ASP A 273 -1.50 14.91 -37.32
C ASP A 273 -2.25 14.16 -36.22
N PHE A 274 -3.32 13.48 -36.61
CA PHE A 274 -4.19 12.72 -35.71
C PHE A 274 -3.94 11.22 -35.90
N ALA A 275 -3.54 10.55 -34.83
CA ALA A 275 -3.43 9.11 -34.78
C ALA A 275 -4.53 8.55 -33.87
N CYS A 276 -5.46 7.79 -34.45
CA CYS A 276 -6.50 7.10 -33.68
C CYS A 276 -6.24 5.60 -33.68
N SER A 277 -6.12 5.01 -32.49
CA SER A 277 -6.14 3.57 -32.29
C SER A 277 -7.52 3.13 -31.82
N THR A 278 -8.01 2.03 -32.35
CA THR A 278 -9.29 1.44 -31.94
C THR A 278 -9.01 0.06 -31.39
N THR A 279 -9.39 -0.19 -30.13
CA THR A 279 -9.19 -1.48 -29.47
C THR A 279 -10.55 -2.09 -29.18
N THR A 280 -10.75 -3.33 -29.65
CA THR A 280 -11.93 -4.16 -29.35
C THR A 280 -11.41 -5.41 -28.68
N GLY A 281 -11.85 -5.70 -27.46
CA GLY A 281 -11.40 -6.87 -26.70
C GLY A 281 -12.48 -7.93 -26.58
N CYS A 282 -12.22 -9.11 -27.14
CA CYS A 282 -12.64 -10.42 -26.62
C CYS A 282 -11.38 -11.30 -26.69
N SER A 283 -11.07 -12.00 -25.61
CA SER A 283 -9.81 -12.76 -25.50
C SER A 283 -9.89 -14.05 -26.31
N GLU A 284 -9.34 -14.06 -27.52
CA GLU A 284 -8.58 -15.18 -28.07
C GLU A 284 -7.44 -14.64 -28.97
N THR A 285 -6.28 -15.27 -28.84
CA THR A 285 -4.99 -14.92 -29.42
C THR A 285 -5.02 -14.72 -30.93
N PRO A 286 -4.26 -13.75 -31.47
CA PRO A 286 -3.43 -14.10 -32.63
C PRO A 286 -2.01 -13.55 -32.55
N SER A 287 -1.09 -14.44 -32.91
CA SER A 287 0.30 -14.19 -33.27
C SER A 287 0.44 -13.32 -34.52
N SER A 288 1.26 -12.27 -34.46
CA SER A 288 2.15 -11.91 -35.57
C SER A 288 3.36 -11.14 -35.04
N SER A 289 4.53 -11.53 -35.53
CA SER A 289 5.84 -11.04 -35.11
C SER A 289 6.31 -9.86 -35.96
N LYS A 290 6.97 -8.89 -35.31
CA LYS A 290 7.96 -8.02 -35.96
C LYS A 290 9.04 -7.64 -34.96
N THR A 291 10.25 -8.16 -35.20
CA THR A 291 11.42 -7.96 -34.33
C THR A 291 12.09 -6.63 -34.65
N VAL A 292 12.13 -5.73 -33.67
CA VAL A 292 13.15 -4.68 -33.55
C VAL A 292 13.74 -4.85 -32.15
N GLY A 293 15.05 -5.10 -32.09
CA GLY A 293 15.77 -5.51 -30.89
C GLY A 293 15.59 -4.52 -29.74
N THR A 294 15.00 -5.00 -28.67
CA THR A 294 14.99 -4.38 -27.34
C THR A 294 15.53 -5.45 -26.39
N PRO A 295 16.45 -5.16 -25.45
CA PRO A 295 16.91 -6.16 -24.48
C PRO A 295 15.72 -6.79 -23.76
N PRO A 296 15.80 -8.10 -23.42
CA PRO A 296 14.67 -8.80 -22.80
C PRO A 296 14.28 -8.11 -21.49
N PRO A 297 12.98 -7.84 -21.26
CA PRO A 297 12.52 -7.38 -19.96
C PRO A 297 12.84 -8.45 -18.92
N GLY A 298 13.50 -8.06 -17.83
CA GLY A 298 13.69 -8.93 -16.68
C GLY A 298 12.33 -9.36 -16.14
N VAL A 299 12.04 -10.65 -16.20
CA VAL A 299 10.82 -11.23 -15.62
C VAL A 299 11.11 -11.55 -14.17
N GLY A 300 10.55 -10.78 -13.24
CA GLY A 300 10.51 -11.17 -11.84
C GLY A 300 9.41 -12.22 -11.63
N VAL A 301 9.78 -13.49 -11.43
CA VAL A 301 8.84 -14.51 -10.99
C VAL A 301 8.98 -14.66 -9.48
N THR A 302 7.96 -14.25 -8.73
CA THR A 302 7.86 -14.57 -7.30
C THR A 302 7.11 -15.89 -7.15
N LEU A 303 7.84 -16.96 -6.86
CA LEU A 303 7.27 -18.28 -6.60
C LEU A 303 7.23 -18.49 -5.09
N GLU A 304 6.11 -18.12 -4.45
CA GLU A 304 5.85 -18.49 -3.05
C GLU A 304 5.24 -19.90 -3.03
N GLN A 305 6.09 -20.90 -2.80
CA GLN A 305 5.64 -22.24 -2.44
C GLN A 305 5.97 -22.47 -0.98
N TRP A 306 4.95 -22.51 -0.12
CA TRP A 306 5.11 -22.80 1.30
C TRP A 306 5.08 -24.32 1.47
N PRO A 307 6.21 -24.98 1.81
CA PRO A 307 6.15 -26.38 2.18
C PRO A 307 5.36 -26.52 3.48
N VAL A 308 4.70 -27.67 3.65
CA VAL A 308 4.16 -28.07 4.96
C VAL A 308 5.33 -28.06 5.95
N MET A 309 5.16 -27.43 7.12
CA MET A 309 6.18 -27.45 8.17
C MET A 309 6.60 -28.90 8.44
N THR A 310 7.89 -29.16 8.30
CA THR A 310 8.48 -30.48 8.51
C THR A 310 9.64 -30.35 9.48
N ASP A 311 9.59 -31.13 10.56
CA ASP A 311 10.67 -31.19 11.56
C ASP A 311 11.86 -32.01 11.04
N ASN A 312 11.77 -32.54 9.81
CA ASN A 312 12.81 -33.36 9.19
C ASN A 312 13.70 -32.52 8.24
N PRO A 313 14.93 -32.17 8.63
CA PRO A 313 15.85 -31.40 7.79
C PRO A 313 16.21 -32.09 6.46
N ALA A 314 16.17 -33.43 6.40
CA ALA A 314 16.41 -34.16 5.15
C ALA A 314 15.31 -33.93 4.10
N ALA A 315 14.09 -33.58 4.53
CA ALA A 315 13.02 -33.20 3.61
C ALA A 315 13.28 -31.83 2.96
N PHE A 316 13.93 -30.92 3.67
CA PHE A 316 14.33 -29.61 3.13
C PHE A 316 15.43 -29.76 2.07
N GLU A 317 16.46 -30.57 2.34
CA GLU A 317 17.51 -30.87 1.36
C GLU A 317 16.91 -31.49 0.08
N SER A 318 15.93 -32.39 0.21
CA SER A 318 15.21 -32.95 -0.93
C SER A 318 14.42 -31.90 -1.72
N ILE A 319 13.79 -30.92 -1.06
CA ILE A 319 13.06 -29.83 -1.71
C ILE A 319 14.02 -28.88 -2.41
N ALA A 320 15.13 -28.51 -1.75
CA ALA A 320 16.16 -27.66 -2.32
C ALA A 320 16.81 -28.30 -3.56
N SER A 321 17.14 -29.59 -3.50
CA SER A 321 17.67 -30.33 -4.65
C SER A 321 16.63 -30.49 -5.77
N SER A 322 15.34 -30.68 -5.43
CA SER A 322 14.27 -30.71 -6.43
C SER A 322 14.09 -29.36 -7.11
N LEU A 323 14.17 -28.26 -6.36
CA LEU A 323 14.05 -26.90 -6.88
C LEU A 323 15.25 -26.55 -7.76
N ASP A 324 16.46 -26.90 -7.33
CA ASP A 324 17.69 -26.73 -8.10
C ASP A 324 17.64 -27.51 -9.42
N SER A 325 17.14 -28.75 -9.39
CA SER A 325 16.94 -29.56 -10.61
C SER A 325 15.93 -28.94 -11.57
N VAL A 326 14.80 -28.44 -11.05
CA VAL A 326 13.77 -27.77 -11.88
C VAL A 326 14.31 -26.47 -12.47
N LEU A 327 14.95 -25.63 -11.66
CA LEU A 327 15.51 -24.37 -12.12
C LEU A 327 16.65 -24.60 -13.12
N SER A 328 17.53 -25.58 -12.86
CA SER A 328 18.59 -25.95 -13.81
C SER A 328 18.05 -26.50 -15.12
N SER A 329 16.89 -27.17 -15.11
CA SER A 329 16.23 -27.66 -16.33
C SER A 329 15.61 -26.53 -17.16
N LEU A 330 15.13 -25.47 -16.50
CA LEU A 330 14.47 -24.34 -17.14
C LEU A 330 15.48 -23.30 -17.64
N TYR A 331 16.59 -23.15 -16.93
CA TYR A 331 17.51 -22.03 -17.11
C TYR A 331 18.97 -22.46 -17.31
N GLY A 332 19.29 -23.75 -17.44
CA GLY A 332 20.67 -24.24 -17.59
C GLY A 332 21.41 -24.37 -16.25
N PRO A 333 22.68 -24.84 -16.25
CA PRO A 333 23.43 -25.11 -15.03
C PRO A 333 23.64 -23.84 -14.19
N LEU A 334 23.27 -23.92 -12.90
CA LEU A 334 23.31 -22.80 -11.96
C LEU A 334 24.60 -22.82 -11.12
N THR A 335 25.16 -21.65 -10.80
CA THR A 335 26.34 -21.53 -9.94
C THR A 335 25.96 -20.87 -8.61
N VAL A 336 26.19 -21.57 -7.50
CA VAL A 336 25.91 -21.10 -6.13
C VAL A 336 27.08 -20.29 -5.58
N PHE A 337 26.83 -19.03 -5.19
CA PHE A 337 27.76 -18.22 -4.43
C PHE A 337 27.37 -18.22 -2.95
N ASP A 338 28.33 -18.55 -2.08
CA ASP A 338 28.19 -18.50 -0.63
C ASP A 338 28.74 -17.15 -0.12
N GLU A 339 27.87 -16.32 0.47
CA GLU A 339 28.18 -14.96 0.96
C GLU A 339 29.14 -14.94 2.17
N THR A 340 29.68 -16.07 2.59
CA THR A 340 30.57 -16.17 3.76
C THR A 340 32.07 -16.11 3.46
N THR A 341 32.49 -15.90 2.21
CA THR A 341 33.92 -15.92 1.85
C THR A 341 34.50 -14.51 1.66
N THR A 342 35.33 -14.09 2.63
CA THR A 342 36.21 -12.90 2.56
C THR A 342 37.08 -12.92 1.29
N GLU A 343 37.26 -11.75 0.68
CA GLU A 343 37.98 -11.50 -0.59
C GLU A 343 39.23 -12.36 -0.85
N PRO A 344 39.38 -12.97 -2.04
CA PRO A 344 40.67 -13.49 -2.46
C PRO A 344 41.57 -12.33 -2.94
N THR A 345 42.75 -12.23 -2.32
CA THR A 345 43.83 -11.33 -2.76
C THR A 345 44.28 -11.73 -4.17
N THR A 346 44.07 -10.85 -5.15
CA THR A 346 44.51 -11.04 -6.53
C THR A 346 46.03 -10.92 -6.65
N THR A 347 46.70 -11.93 -7.20
CA THR A 347 47.99 -11.76 -7.87
C THR A 347 48.10 -12.73 -9.03
N THR A 348 47.68 -12.34 -10.24
CA THR A 348 48.29 -12.84 -11.49
C THR A 348 47.88 -12.01 -12.72
N THR A 349 48.78 -12.03 -13.70
CA THR A 349 48.92 -11.12 -14.83
C THR A 349 48.26 -11.70 -16.11
N SER A 350 47.50 -10.86 -16.84
CA SER A 350 46.92 -11.03 -18.21
C SER A 350 45.51 -11.65 -18.33
N PRO A 351 44.82 -11.42 -19.46
CA PRO A 351 44.23 -10.16 -19.93
C PRO A 351 42.71 -10.12 -19.70
N ALA A 352 42.16 -8.90 -19.61
CA ALA A 352 40.80 -8.56 -19.21
C ALA A 352 39.69 -9.41 -19.87
N THR A 353 38.94 -10.13 -19.05
CA THR A 353 37.59 -10.62 -19.38
C THR A 353 36.60 -9.52 -19.01
N VAL A 354 35.84 -9.03 -19.99
CA VAL A 354 34.79 -8.03 -19.79
C VAL A 354 33.65 -8.71 -19.02
N THR A 355 33.44 -8.32 -17.77
CA THR A 355 32.22 -8.67 -17.02
C THR A 355 31.05 -7.89 -17.61
N SER A 356 30.19 -8.58 -18.36
CA SER A 356 28.88 -8.05 -18.75
C SER A 356 27.92 -8.14 -17.56
N ASP A 357 27.32 -7.02 -17.18
CA ASP A 357 26.20 -6.97 -16.22
C ASP A 357 24.99 -7.70 -16.81
N GLY A 358 24.89 -9.00 -16.53
CA GLY A 358 23.73 -9.83 -16.84
C GLY A 358 22.63 -9.68 -15.79
N PRO A 359 21.37 -10.05 -16.11
CA PRO A 359 20.28 -10.02 -15.14
C PRO A 359 20.55 -11.00 -13.98
N HIS A 360 20.47 -10.50 -12.75
CA HIS A 360 20.61 -11.28 -11.52
C HIS A 360 19.24 -11.71 -11.00
N PHE A 361 19.14 -12.95 -10.51
CA PHE A 361 17.97 -13.47 -9.80
C PHE A 361 18.34 -13.77 -8.35
N TRP A 362 17.52 -13.28 -7.42
CA TRP A 362 17.69 -13.52 -5.99
C TRP A 362 16.62 -14.50 -5.51
N VAL A 363 17.05 -15.60 -4.91
CA VAL A 363 16.15 -16.56 -4.25
C VAL A 363 16.41 -16.47 -2.75
N TYR A 364 15.40 -16.03 -2.01
CA TYR A 364 15.47 -15.96 -0.55
C TYR A 364 14.72 -17.14 0.05
N ALA A 365 15.42 -17.96 0.84
CA ALA A 365 14.81 -18.99 1.67
C ALA A 365 14.90 -18.57 3.13
N TYR A 366 13.77 -18.57 3.84
CA TYR A 366 13.71 -18.28 5.27
C TYR A 366 13.41 -19.56 6.04
N TRP A 367 14.17 -19.80 7.11
CA TRP A 367 13.87 -20.80 8.12
C TRP A 367 13.58 -20.06 9.43
N GLU A 368 12.44 -20.33 10.05
CA GLU A 368 12.14 -19.93 11.42
C GLU A 368 12.15 -21.19 12.30
N ALA A 369 13.13 -21.31 13.19
CA ALA A 369 13.23 -22.45 14.09
C ALA A 369 12.40 -22.17 15.34
N ASP A 370 11.49 -23.09 15.69
CA ASP A 370 10.70 -22.96 16.90
C ASP A 370 11.59 -23.19 18.13
N CYS A 371 11.97 -22.09 18.80
CA CYS A 371 12.84 -22.11 19.98
C CYS A 371 12.05 -22.21 21.31
N SER A 372 10.87 -22.81 21.30
CA SER A 372 10.10 -23.06 22.52
C SER A 372 10.72 -24.20 23.34
N GLY A 373 11.86 -23.94 24.00
CA GLY A 373 12.44 -24.90 24.95
C GLY A 373 13.88 -24.69 25.43
N MET A 374 14.65 -23.73 24.89
CA MET A 374 16.05 -23.54 25.30
C MET A 374 16.19 -22.41 26.33
N SER A 375 16.67 -22.77 27.53
CA SER A 375 16.79 -21.86 28.69
C SER A 375 18.09 -21.07 28.76
N ASP A 376 19.05 -21.28 27.85
CA ASP A 376 20.31 -20.53 27.85
C ASP A 376 20.45 -19.63 26.62
N LYS A 377 20.45 -18.33 26.90
CA LYS A 377 20.63 -17.24 25.93
C LYS A 377 22.12 -17.10 25.60
N THR A 378 22.57 -17.75 24.53
CA THR A 378 23.69 -17.25 23.70
C THR A 378 23.81 -18.06 22.40
N GLU A 379 23.79 -17.33 21.29
CA GLU A 379 24.33 -17.65 19.96
C GLU A 379 23.42 -18.17 18.81
N TRP A 380 23.75 -17.62 17.62
CA TRP A 380 23.47 -17.98 16.22
C TRP A 380 22.12 -17.55 15.60
N PHE A 381 22.08 -16.31 15.07
CA PHE A 381 21.37 -16.03 13.82
C PHE A 381 22.37 -16.18 12.67
N GLY A 382 22.23 -17.22 11.86
CA GLY A 382 22.93 -17.35 10.59
C GLY A 382 21.93 -17.22 9.44
N SER A 383 21.92 -16.10 8.74
CA SER A 383 21.28 -16.02 7.42
C SER A 383 22.26 -16.58 6.39
N ARG A 384 21.84 -17.61 5.64
CA ARG A 384 22.55 -18.01 4.42
C ARG A 384 21.82 -17.43 3.22
N SER A 385 22.48 -16.54 2.51
CA SER A 385 22.04 -16.08 1.18
C SER A 385 22.67 -16.99 0.13
N ILE A 386 21.88 -17.47 -0.82
CA ILE A 386 22.39 -18.17 -2.01
C ILE A 386 22.18 -17.21 -3.19
N GLY A 387 23.28 -16.68 -3.72
CA GLY A 387 23.27 -15.92 -4.97
C GLY A 387 23.49 -16.86 -6.15
N LEU A 388 22.65 -16.78 -7.19
CA LEU A 388 22.81 -17.54 -8.43
C LEU A 388 23.06 -16.56 -9.58
N CYS A 389 24.15 -16.75 -10.34
CA CYS A 389 24.41 -16.02 -11.58
C CYS A 389 24.40 -16.98 -12.77
N TYR A 390 23.91 -16.50 -13.90
CA TYR A 390 23.90 -17.21 -15.18
C TYR A 390 24.98 -16.62 -16.10
N LEU A 391 25.69 -17.49 -16.84
CA LEU A 391 26.62 -17.10 -17.89
C LEU A 391 26.14 -17.76 -19.19
N ASP A 392 25.63 -16.95 -20.12
CA ASP A 392 25.48 -17.39 -21.51
C ASP A 392 26.87 -17.40 -22.17
N TRP A 393 27.19 -18.50 -22.85
CA TRP A 393 28.37 -18.61 -23.74
C TRP A 393 27.97 -18.38 -25.19
#